data_AF-A0A2N5CAK3-F1
#
_entry.id   AF-A0A2N5CAK3-F1
#
_cell.length_a   1.000
_cell.length_b   1.000
_cell.length_c   1.000
_cell.angle_alpha   90.00
_cell.angle_beta   90.00
_cell.angle_gamma   90.00
#
_symmetry.space_group_name_H-M   'P 1'
#
loop_
_entity.id
_entity.type
_entity.pdbx_description
1 polymer ?
#
loop_
_entity_poly.entity_id
_entity_poly.type
_entity_poly.pdbx_seq_one_letter_code
_entity_poly.pdbx_strand_id
1 'polypeptide(L)'
;MENETGYVWHYTVGTPLVAIARSGGLMPAAAHGLAPRSGDGILWFSRNQQWDPSATRDDGLGQARQTLSRAALHTRFGLYRFGLPEHDMRLLPWPTVTRVADIDVPEAMTMVASGLRCGAAPTDWIGTLTAVPLDDLQFEKWTGAAWVQADLDELVAQFA
;
A
#
# COMPACT_ATOMS: atom_id res chain seq x y z
N MET A 1 6.21 15.38 -22.57
CA MET A 1 6.61 15.33 -21.16
C MET A 1 6.24 13.95 -20.69
N GLU A 2 7.19 13.04 -20.79
CA GLU A 2 7.04 11.66 -20.32
C GLU A 2 7.03 11.74 -18.80
N ASN A 3 5.86 11.62 -18.19
CA ASN A 3 5.83 11.30 -16.77
C ASN A 3 6.45 9.91 -16.67
N GLU A 4 7.53 9.74 -15.91
CA GLU A 4 8.07 8.43 -15.58
C GLU A 4 7.02 7.66 -14.74
N THR A 5 6.08 7.00 -15.41
CA THR A 5 4.91 6.32 -14.84
C THR A 5 5.11 4.81 -14.67
N GLY A 6 6.36 4.33 -14.64
CA GLY A 6 6.66 2.89 -14.71
C GLY A 6 6.37 2.07 -13.45
N TYR A 7 5.81 2.67 -12.39
CA TYR A 7 5.62 2.02 -11.09
C TYR A 7 4.20 2.16 -10.56
N VAL A 8 3.79 1.13 -9.80
CA VAL A 8 2.61 1.13 -8.94
C VAL A 8 3.06 1.08 -7.49
N TRP A 9 2.33 1.76 -6.60
CA TRP A 9 2.82 2.08 -5.27
C TRP A 9 1.99 1.44 -4.16
N HIS A 10 2.66 0.72 -3.27
CA HIS A 10 2.12 0.35 -1.97
C HIS A 10 2.44 1.48 -0.98
N TYR A 11 1.43 2.21 -0.55
CA TYR A 11 1.56 3.34 0.37
C TYR A 11 1.47 2.89 1.82
N THR A 12 2.35 3.40 2.68
CA THR A 12 2.36 3.06 4.11
C THR A 12 2.86 4.21 4.99
N VAL A 13 2.89 3.96 6.30
CA VAL A 13 3.42 4.88 7.33
C VAL A 13 4.63 4.24 8.04
N GLY A 14 5.28 4.95 8.97
CA GLY A 14 6.51 4.47 9.61
C GLY A 14 6.33 3.22 10.48
N THR A 15 5.15 3.00 11.05
CA THR A 15 4.96 1.95 12.07
C THR A 15 5.21 0.52 11.59
N PRO A 16 4.80 0.07 10.38
CA PRO A 16 5.14 -1.26 9.88
C PRO A 16 6.57 -1.42 9.33
N LEU A 17 7.36 -0.35 9.17
CA LEU A 17 8.63 -0.43 8.43
C LEU A 17 9.65 -1.39 9.06
N VAL A 18 9.75 -1.43 10.39
CA VAL A 18 10.63 -2.37 11.10
C VAL A 18 10.23 -3.81 10.80
N ALA A 19 8.93 -4.10 10.78
CA ALA A 19 8.42 -5.44 10.49
C ALA A 19 8.67 -5.84 9.03
N ILE A 20 8.46 -4.90 8.09
CA ILE A 20 8.71 -5.08 6.65
C ILE A 20 10.19 -5.35 6.38
N ALA A 21 11.09 -4.56 6.96
CA ALA A 21 12.53 -4.77 6.85
C ALA A 21 12.93 -6.14 7.39
N ARG A 22 12.39 -6.53 8.56
CA ARG A 22 12.69 -7.83 9.17
C ARG A 22 12.14 -9.02 8.39
N SER A 23 11.03 -8.86 7.65
CA SER A 23 10.49 -9.90 6.77
C SER A 23 11.17 -9.98 5.41
N GLY A 24 11.92 -8.95 5.00
CA GLY A 24 12.60 -8.90 3.70
C GLY A 24 11.66 -8.69 2.51
N GLY A 25 10.41 -8.33 2.75
CA GLY A 25 9.41 -8.17 1.69
C GLY A 25 8.07 -7.64 2.19
N LEU A 26 7.27 -7.14 1.25
CA LEU A 26 5.86 -6.84 1.46
C LEU A 26 5.07 -8.14 1.41
N MET A 27 4.24 -8.36 2.43
CA MET A 27 3.43 -9.55 2.58
C MET A 27 1.95 -9.17 2.48
N PRO A 28 1.09 -9.99 1.85
CA PRO A 28 -0.35 -9.86 2.02
C PRO A 28 -0.73 -9.94 3.51
N ALA A 29 -1.73 -9.18 3.95
CA ALA A 29 -2.08 -9.07 5.37
C ALA A 29 -2.42 -10.43 6.03
N ALA A 30 -3.03 -11.35 5.27
CA ALA A 30 -3.36 -12.71 5.70
C ALA A 30 -2.13 -13.56 6.07
N ALA A 31 -0.95 -13.22 5.54
CA ALA A 31 0.30 -13.91 5.86
C ALA A 31 0.80 -13.62 7.29
N HIS A 32 0.22 -12.64 7.99
CA HIS A 32 0.59 -12.28 9.36
C HIS A 32 -0.12 -13.11 10.44
N GLY A 33 -0.91 -14.14 10.07
CA GLY A 33 -1.46 -15.12 11.01
C GLY A 33 -2.64 -14.65 11.87
N LEU A 34 -3.21 -13.47 11.57
CA LEU A 34 -4.50 -13.03 12.09
C LEU A 34 -5.63 -13.71 11.31
N ALA A 35 -6.81 -13.84 11.92
CA ALA A 35 -7.99 -14.35 11.22
C ALA A 35 -8.23 -13.48 9.97
N PRO A 36 -8.09 -14.02 8.74
CA PRO A 36 -8.10 -13.21 7.54
C PRO A 36 -9.47 -12.58 7.36
N ARG A 37 -9.50 -11.25 7.28
CA ARG A 37 -10.63 -10.51 6.74
C ARG A 37 -10.57 -10.58 5.22
N SER A 38 -11.68 -10.30 4.59
CA SER A 38 -11.71 -10.28 3.14
C SER A 38 -10.90 -9.12 2.60
N GLY A 39 -10.13 -9.39 1.56
CA GLY A 39 -9.12 -8.46 1.06
C GLY A 39 -7.74 -8.61 1.73
N ASP A 40 -7.63 -9.28 2.88
CA ASP A 40 -6.33 -9.48 3.56
C ASP A 40 -5.41 -10.41 2.76
N GLY A 41 -5.96 -11.23 1.88
CA GLY A 41 -5.19 -12.05 0.94
C GLY A 41 -4.49 -11.24 -0.15
N ILE A 42 -4.81 -9.94 -0.31
CA ILE A 42 -4.29 -9.10 -1.39
C ILE A 42 -3.30 -8.08 -0.82
N LEU A 43 -2.08 -8.08 -1.35
CA LEU A 43 -1.15 -6.97 -1.23
C LEU A 43 -1.53 -5.90 -2.28
N TRP A 44 -1.98 -4.74 -1.80
CA TRP A 44 -2.50 -3.66 -2.65
C TRP A 44 -1.43 -2.67 -3.08
N PHE A 45 -1.52 -2.25 -4.34
CA PHE A 45 -0.76 -1.18 -4.98
C PHE A 45 -1.73 -0.20 -5.67
N SER A 46 -1.26 1.02 -5.93
CA SER A 46 -2.01 2.06 -6.63
C SER A 46 -1.22 2.65 -7.79
N ARG A 47 -1.90 2.90 -8.91
CA ARG A 47 -1.37 3.72 -10.02
C ARG A 47 -1.28 5.20 -9.68
N ASN A 48 -1.94 5.65 -8.61
CA ASN A 48 -1.86 7.03 -8.17
C ASN A 48 -0.41 7.35 -7.78
N GLN A 49 0.20 8.31 -8.47
CA GLN A 49 1.62 8.65 -8.26
C GLN A 49 1.84 9.62 -7.10
N GLN A 50 0.78 10.20 -6.54
CA GLN A 50 0.85 11.21 -5.49
C GLN A 50 0.55 10.63 -4.11
N TRP A 51 -0.63 10.01 -3.94
CA TRP A 51 -1.07 9.35 -2.72
C TRP A 51 -2.43 8.72 -2.96
N ASP A 52 -2.58 7.43 -2.66
CA ASP A 52 -3.91 6.78 -2.68
C ASP A 52 -4.65 7.06 -1.36
N PRO A 53 -5.80 7.77 -1.38
CA PRO A 53 -6.55 8.06 -0.16
C PRO A 53 -7.03 6.81 0.60
N SER A 54 -7.19 5.67 -0.08
CA SER A 54 -7.58 4.41 0.58
C SER A 54 -6.50 3.87 1.51
N ALA A 55 -5.23 4.22 1.30
CA ALA A 55 -4.13 3.82 2.18
C ALA A 55 -4.24 4.42 3.60
N THR A 56 -5.00 5.51 3.77
CA THR A 56 -5.30 6.06 5.11
C THR A 56 -6.32 5.24 5.89
N ARG A 57 -7.09 4.40 5.18
CA ARG A 57 -8.16 3.54 5.67
C ARG A 57 -7.71 2.09 5.82
N ASP A 58 -6.41 1.81 5.66
CA ASP A 58 -5.86 0.48 5.89
C ASP A 58 -6.25 0.01 7.30
N ASP A 59 -6.83 -1.19 7.39
CA ASP A 59 -7.29 -1.79 8.64
C ASP A 59 -6.14 -2.05 9.62
N GLY A 60 -4.90 -2.17 9.12
CA GLY A 60 -3.68 -2.21 9.94
C GLY A 60 -3.40 -0.88 10.67
N LEU A 61 -4.00 0.23 10.22
CA LEU A 61 -3.98 1.50 10.92
C LEU A 61 -5.14 1.53 11.92
N GLY A 62 -4.82 1.56 13.21
CA GLY A 62 -5.83 1.68 14.26
C GLY A 62 -6.78 2.85 14.01
N GLN A 63 -8.07 2.72 14.37
CA GLN A 63 -9.16 3.64 14.00
C GLN A 63 -8.85 5.13 14.19
N ALA A 64 -8.10 5.50 15.24
CA ALA A 64 -7.70 6.88 15.49
C ALA A 64 -6.78 7.48 14.40
N ARG A 65 -6.08 6.66 13.63
CA ARG A 65 -5.23 7.08 12.50
C ARG A 65 -6.04 7.30 11.23
N GLN A 66 -7.15 6.58 11.05
CA GLN A 66 -8.00 6.65 9.86
C GLN A 66 -8.74 7.98 9.72
N THR A 67 -8.80 8.79 10.79
CA THR A 67 -9.40 10.13 10.79
C THR A 67 -8.39 11.25 10.52
N LEU A 68 -7.10 10.93 10.46
CA LEU A 68 -6.05 11.92 10.25
C LEU A 68 -5.96 12.30 8.77
N SER A 69 -5.69 13.58 8.52
CA SER A 69 -5.33 14.04 7.18
C SER A 69 -3.96 13.48 6.76
N ARG A 70 -3.70 13.41 5.45
CA ARG A 70 -2.37 13.02 4.91
C ARG A 70 -1.24 13.83 5.55
N ALA A 71 -1.43 15.14 5.72
CA ALA A 71 -0.44 16.01 6.35
C ALA A 71 -0.20 15.64 7.82
N ALA A 72 -1.28 15.35 8.58
CA ALA A 72 -1.16 14.92 9.97
C ALA A 72 -0.50 13.53 10.09
N LEU A 73 -0.79 12.60 9.17
CA LEU A 73 -0.11 11.30 9.10
C LEU A 73 1.38 11.47 8.83
N HIS A 74 1.74 12.29 7.84
CA HIS A 74 3.14 12.61 7.54
C HIS A 74 3.87 13.18 8.76
N THR A 75 3.31 14.20 9.41
CA THR A 75 3.93 14.82 10.59
C THR A 75 4.09 13.85 11.75
N ARG A 76 3.14 12.93 11.96
CA ARG A 76 3.14 12.05 13.13
C ARG A 76 3.88 10.73 12.93
N PHE A 77 3.85 10.17 11.72
CA PHE A 77 4.35 8.82 11.44
C PHE A 77 5.30 8.75 10.25
N GLY A 78 5.44 9.84 9.48
CA GLY A 78 6.02 9.78 8.14
C GLY A 78 5.09 9.06 7.14
N LEU A 79 5.30 9.33 5.85
CA LEU A 79 4.67 8.60 4.76
C LEU A 79 5.74 7.98 3.88
N TYR A 80 5.50 6.76 3.47
CA TYR A 80 6.44 5.95 2.72
C TYR A 80 5.70 5.22 1.62
N ARG A 81 6.44 4.81 0.59
CA ARG A 81 5.89 3.97 -0.47
C ARG A 81 6.92 2.98 -0.99
N PHE A 82 6.41 1.85 -1.45
CA PHE A 82 7.17 0.81 -2.13
C PHE A 82 6.65 0.67 -3.56
N GLY A 83 7.51 0.87 -4.54
CA GLY A 83 7.18 0.87 -5.96
C GLY A 83 7.56 -0.43 -6.62
N LEU A 84 6.61 -1.07 -7.30
CA LEU A 84 6.85 -2.22 -8.17
C LEU A 84 6.62 -1.82 -9.63
N PRO A 85 7.41 -2.32 -10.61
CA PRO A 85 7.17 -2.01 -12.02
C PRO A 85 5.74 -2.34 -12.45
N GLU A 86 5.09 -1.44 -13.18
CA GLU A 86 3.66 -1.57 -13.52
C GLU A 86 3.34 -2.76 -14.43
N HIS A 87 4.37 -3.31 -15.10
CA HIS A 87 4.29 -4.49 -15.97
C HIS A 87 4.72 -5.79 -15.27
N ASP A 88 4.93 -5.79 -13.96
CA ASP A 88 5.23 -7.00 -13.21
C ASP A 88 4.10 -8.03 -13.34
N MET A 89 4.44 -9.28 -13.71
CA MET A 89 3.47 -10.33 -14.00
C MET A 89 2.66 -10.79 -12.78
N ARG A 90 3.10 -10.47 -11.56
CA ARG A 90 2.38 -10.78 -10.32
C ARG A 90 1.15 -9.88 -10.13
N LEU A 91 1.10 -8.75 -10.83
CA LEU A 91 0.07 -7.73 -10.66
C LEU A 91 -1.22 -8.08 -11.39
N LEU A 92 -2.32 -7.96 -10.67
CA LEU A 92 -3.67 -8.13 -11.19
C LEU A 92 -4.44 -6.80 -10.98
N PRO A 93 -5.01 -6.21 -12.03
CA PRO A 93 -5.84 -5.02 -11.87
C PRO A 93 -7.15 -5.35 -11.18
N TRP A 94 -7.77 -4.37 -10.55
CA TRP A 94 -9.20 -4.42 -10.26
C TRP A 94 -10.03 -4.52 -11.55
N PRO A 95 -11.13 -5.30 -11.60
CA PRO A 95 -11.67 -6.20 -10.56
C PRO A 95 -11.11 -7.63 -10.65
N THR A 96 -10.13 -7.89 -11.50
CA THR A 96 -9.56 -9.25 -11.68
C THR A 96 -8.97 -9.78 -10.39
N VAL A 97 -8.23 -8.95 -9.64
CA VAL A 97 -7.57 -9.37 -8.39
C VAL A 97 -8.56 -9.89 -7.35
N THR A 98 -9.73 -9.25 -7.18
CA THR A 98 -10.72 -9.68 -6.19
C THR A 98 -11.41 -10.97 -6.58
N ARG A 99 -11.67 -11.18 -7.88
CA ARG A 99 -12.15 -12.47 -8.38
C ARG A 99 -11.15 -13.60 -8.15
N VAL A 100 -9.85 -13.33 -8.35
CA VAL A 100 -8.80 -14.35 -8.11
C VAL A 100 -8.61 -14.59 -6.60
N ALA A 101 -8.84 -13.59 -5.77
CA ALA A 101 -8.82 -13.68 -4.31
C ALA A 101 -10.08 -14.32 -3.70
N ASP A 102 -11.03 -14.77 -4.53
CA ASP A 102 -12.32 -15.34 -4.10
C ASP A 102 -13.13 -14.40 -3.18
N ILE A 103 -13.02 -13.08 -3.41
CA ILE A 103 -13.81 -12.09 -2.70
C ILE A 103 -15.19 -12.02 -3.35
N ASP A 104 -16.24 -12.15 -2.55
CA ASP A 104 -17.60 -12.11 -3.05
C ASP A 104 -17.98 -10.71 -3.60
N VAL A 105 -18.98 -10.68 -4.48
CA VAL A 105 -19.38 -9.44 -5.15
C VAL A 105 -19.89 -8.38 -4.16
N PRO A 106 -20.80 -8.70 -3.20
CA PRO A 106 -21.24 -7.72 -2.20
C PRO A 106 -20.08 -7.06 -1.42
N GLU A 107 -19.07 -7.83 -1.09
CA GLU A 107 -17.90 -7.38 -0.36
C GLU A 107 -16.97 -6.53 -1.22
N ALA A 108 -16.67 -6.98 -2.44
CA ALA A 108 -15.94 -6.19 -3.43
C ALA A 108 -16.61 -4.82 -3.64
N MET A 109 -17.94 -4.76 -3.69
CA MET A 109 -18.70 -3.51 -3.79
C MET A 109 -18.59 -2.65 -2.53
N THR A 110 -18.49 -3.27 -1.34
CA THR A 110 -18.25 -2.56 -0.08
C THR A 110 -16.87 -1.92 -0.04
N MET A 111 -15.85 -2.63 -0.54
CA MET A 111 -14.48 -2.08 -0.70
C MET A 111 -14.50 -0.86 -1.63
N VAL A 112 -15.11 -0.99 -2.81
CA VAL A 112 -15.26 0.13 -3.76
C VAL A 112 -15.98 1.31 -3.14
N ALA A 113 -17.11 1.09 -2.47
CA ALA A 113 -17.85 2.15 -1.80
C ALA A 113 -17.01 2.83 -0.70
N SER A 114 -16.19 2.08 0.02
CA SER A 114 -15.26 2.63 1.02
C SER A 114 -14.19 3.51 0.38
N GLY A 115 -13.55 3.02 -0.69
CA GLY A 115 -12.55 3.76 -1.46
C GLY A 115 -13.10 5.06 -2.03
N LEU A 116 -14.27 5.01 -2.67
CA LEU A 116 -14.91 6.20 -3.22
C LEU A 116 -15.23 7.24 -2.12
N ARG A 117 -15.68 6.80 -0.94
CA ARG A 117 -15.94 7.70 0.21
C ARG A 117 -14.69 8.42 0.71
N CYS A 118 -13.50 7.85 0.57
CA CYS A 118 -12.25 8.54 0.91
C CYS A 118 -11.58 9.23 -0.28
N GLY A 119 -12.19 9.18 -1.48
CA GLY A 119 -11.68 9.83 -2.68
C GLY A 119 -10.67 9.00 -3.47
N ALA A 120 -10.54 7.70 -3.18
CA ALA A 120 -9.73 6.79 -4.00
C ALA A 120 -10.43 6.48 -5.33
N ALA A 121 -9.63 6.15 -6.35
CA ALA A 121 -10.11 5.72 -7.64
C ALA A 121 -9.89 4.20 -7.79
N PRO A 122 -10.93 3.36 -7.77
CA PRO A 122 -10.78 1.90 -7.88
C PRO A 122 -10.07 1.43 -9.16
N THR A 123 -10.07 2.24 -10.21
CA THR A 123 -9.32 1.97 -11.46
C THR A 123 -7.81 2.03 -11.27
N ASP A 124 -7.33 2.72 -10.23
CA ASP A 124 -5.91 2.77 -9.88
C ASP A 124 -5.49 1.54 -9.08
N TRP A 125 -6.43 0.77 -8.54
CA TRP A 125 -6.14 -0.38 -7.70
C TRP A 125 -5.62 -1.55 -8.52
N ILE A 126 -4.46 -2.02 -8.08
CA ILE A 126 -3.81 -3.24 -8.50
C ILE A 126 -3.50 -4.03 -7.24
N GLY A 127 -3.51 -5.35 -7.31
CA GLY A 127 -2.98 -6.13 -6.21
C GLY A 127 -2.31 -7.41 -6.67
N THR A 128 -1.70 -8.09 -5.71
CA THR A 128 -1.15 -9.43 -5.88
C THR A 128 -1.46 -10.27 -4.65
N LEU A 129 -1.53 -11.58 -4.82
CA LEU A 129 -1.74 -12.53 -3.73
C LEU A 129 -0.42 -13.08 -3.18
N THR A 130 0.71 -12.66 -3.76
CA THR A 130 2.04 -13.16 -3.39
C THR A 130 2.84 -12.08 -2.67
N ALA A 131 3.79 -12.52 -1.85
CA ALA A 131 4.77 -11.62 -1.28
C ALA A 131 5.69 -11.03 -2.36
N VAL A 132 6.16 -9.81 -2.13
CA VAL A 132 7.10 -9.12 -3.01
C VAL A 132 8.37 -8.82 -2.21
N PRO A 133 9.53 -9.42 -2.58
CA PRO A 133 10.82 -9.13 -1.95
C PRO A 133 11.17 -7.64 -2.02
N LEU A 134 11.87 -7.13 -0.99
CA LEU A 134 12.33 -5.73 -0.98
C LEU A 134 13.28 -5.41 -2.13
N ASP A 135 14.08 -6.38 -2.57
CA ASP A 135 15.01 -6.22 -3.70
C ASP A 135 14.31 -5.91 -5.03
N ASP A 136 13.02 -6.22 -5.14
CA ASP A 136 12.20 -5.92 -6.32
C ASP A 136 11.57 -4.51 -6.26
N LEU A 137 11.71 -3.80 -5.13
CA LEU A 137 10.92 -2.62 -4.80
C LEU A 137 11.78 -1.35 -4.74
N GLN A 138 11.25 -0.26 -5.29
CA GLN A 138 11.75 1.09 -5.03
C GLN A 138 11.19 1.59 -3.71
N PHE A 139 12.02 2.13 -2.81
CA PHE A 139 11.57 2.68 -1.54
C PHE A 139 11.71 4.20 -1.51
N GLU A 140 10.61 4.88 -1.22
CA GLU A 140 10.59 6.33 -1.15
C GLU A 140 9.89 6.84 0.10
N LYS A 141 10.34 8.02 0.55
CA LYS A 141 9.79 8.77 1.67
C LYS A 141 9.18 10.08 1.17
N TRP A 142 8.04 10.47 1.73
CA TRP A 142 7.49 11.81 1.50
C TRP A 142 8.21 12.83 2.38
N THR A 143 8.62 13.96 1.80
CA THR A 143 9.27 15.06 2.52
C THR A 143 8.29 16.13 3.03
N GLY A 144 7.02 16.05 2.65
CA GLY A 144 6.05 17.14 2.79
C GLY A 144 5.73 17.80 1.44
N ALA A 145 6.66 17.73 0.48
CA ALA A 145 6.52 18.36 -0.84
C ALA A 145 6.75 17.40 -2.02
N ALA A 146 7.63 16.40 -1.85
CA ALA A 146 7.97 15.44 -2.90
C ALA A 146 8.27 14.06 -2.33
N TRP A 147 8.13 13.05 -3.17
CA TRP A 147 8.67 11.72 -2.92
C TRP A 147 10.15 11.73 -3.27
N VAL A 148 10.97 11.17 -2.38
CA VAL A 148 12.42 11.04 -2.58
C VAL A 148 12.85 9.61 -2.26
N GLN A 149 13.80 9.11 -3.04
CA GLN A 149 14.47 7.84 -2.76
C GLN A 149 15.02 7.85 -1.34
N ALA A 150 14.80 6.76 -0.63
CA ALA A 150 15.28 6.57 0.73
C ALA A 150 15.88 5.17 0.90
N ASP A 151 16.70 5.01 1.93
CA ASP A 151 17.20 3.71 2.37
C ASP A 151 16.35 3.22 3.55
N LEU A 152 15.76 2.03 3.41
CA LEU A 152 14.90 1.46 4.44
C LEU A 152 15.69 1.05 5.68
N ASP A 153 16.90 0.52 5.52
CA ASP A 153 17.72 0.02 6.62
C ASP A 153 18.25 1.18 7.46
N GLU A 154 18.72 2.26 6.82
CA GLU A 154 19.11 3.49 7.51
C GLU A 154 17.95 4.10 8.30
N LEU A 155 16.74 4.04 7.74
CA LEU A 155 15.54 4.59 8.37
C LEU A 155 15.07 3.71 9.55
N VAL A 156 15.10 2.39 9.40
CA VAL A 156 14.73 1.45 10.47
C VAL A 156 15.72 1.51 11.62
N ALA A 157 17.00 1.73 11.35
CA ALA A 157 18.03 1.96 12.37
C ALA A 157 17.75 3.20 13.24
N GLN A 158 17.01 4.20 12.74
CA GLN A 158 16.61 5.38 13.52
C GLN A 158 15.40 5.12 14.45
N PHE A 159 14.68 4.01 14.24
CA PHE A 159 13.54 3.61 15.06
C PHE A 159 13.90 2.57 16.14
N ALA A 160 15.12 2.02 16.11
CA ALA A 160 15.66 1.07 17.08
C ALA A 160 16.26 1.79 18.30
#